data_AF-A0ABD5S4F8-F1
#
_entry.id   AF-A0ABD5S4F8-F1
#
_cell.length_a   1.000
_cell.length_b   1.000
_cell.length_c   1.000
_cell.angle_alpha   90.00
_cell.angle_beta   90.00
_cell.angle_gamma   90.00
#
_symmetry.space_group_name_H-M   'P 1'
#
loop_
_entity.id
_entity.type
_entity.pdbx_description
1 polymer ?
#
loop_
_entity_poly.entity_id
_entity_poly.type
_entity_poly.pdbx_seq_one_letter_code
_entity_poly.pdbx_strand_id
1 'polypeptide(L)'
;MVSHRQLRRSKSIQQRTGKTFHLATRFLPKRVRHPTYVLYAFFRLADEVVDDPDGDLTPAQQRARLRAFRERALGRTERRTG
;
A
#
# COMPACT_ATOMS: atom_id res chain seq x y z
N MET A 1 0.15 -7.95 14.36
CA MET A 1 -0.48 -6.66 14.71
C MET A 1 0.24 -5.53 13.99
N VAL A 2 -0.46 -4.58 13.36
CA VAL A 2 0.19 -3.49 12.60
C VAL A 2 0.87 -2.51 13.56
N SER A 3 2.15 -2.22 13.33
CA SER A 3 2.92 -1.28 14.16
C SER A 3 2.51 0.18 13.89
N HIS A 4 2.75 1.06 14.87
CA HIS A 4 2.58 2.51 14.71
C HIS A 4 3.40 3.09 13.55
N ARG A 5 4.58 2.52 13.26
CA ARG A 5 5.42 2.92 12.13
C ARG A 5 4.77 2.55 10.78
N GLN A 6 4.23 1.35 10.65
CA GLN A 6 3.51 0.92 9.46
C GLN A 6 2.26 1.77 9.23
N LEU A 7 1.51 2.09 10.30
CA LEU A 7 0.33 2.95 10.21
C LEU A 7 0.68 4.37 9.74
N ARG A 8 1.75 4.99 10.26
CA ARG A 8 2.21 6.31 9.79
C ARG A 8 2.59 6.29 8.32
N ARG A 9 3.26 5.23 7.87
CA ARG A 9 3.64 5.06 6.45
C ARG A 9 2.40 4.92 5.56
N SER A 10 1.43 4.09 5.96
CA SER A 10 0.16 3.94 5.24
C SER A 10 -0.61 5.25 5.15
N LYS A 11 -0.68 6.02 6.25
CA LYS A 11 -1.30 7.34 6.27
C LYS A 11 -0.60 8.32 5.31
N SER A 12 0.73 8.31 5.25
CA SER A 12 1.51 9.17 4.34
C SER A 12 1.29 8.82 2.87
N ILE A 13 1.20 7.53 2.53
CA ILE A 13 0.86 7.08 1.17
C ILE A 13 -0.50 7.66 0.78
N GLN A 14 -1.53 7.47 1.61
CA GLN A 14 -2.87 7.99 1.33
C GLN A 14 -2.92 9.51 1.17
N GLN A 15 -2.15 10.25 1.97
CA GLN A 15 -2.04 11.70 1.84
C GLN A 15 -1.47 12.13 0.49
N ARG A 16 -0.49 11.38 -0.05
CA ARG A 16 0.19 11.72 -1.31
C ARG A 16 -0.60 11.29 -2.54
N THR A 17 -1.31 10.17 -2.48
CA THR A 17 -1.91 9.53 -3.66
C THR A 17 -3.43 9.71 -3.77
N GLY A 18 -4.11 10.09 -2.69
CA GLY A 18 -5.58 10.17 -2.68
C GLY A 18 -6.07 11.25 -1.74
N LYS A 19 -5.85 12.52 -2.07
CA LYS A 19 -6.19 13.68 -1.21
C LYS A 19 -7.67 13.68 -0.78
N THR A 20 -8.59 13.43 -1.71
CA THR A 20 -10.04 13.34 -1.44
C THR A 20 -10.37 12.13 -0.55
N PHE A 21 -9.78 10.97 -0.83
CA PHE A 21 -9.99 9.76 -0.05
C PHE A 21 -9.36 9.85 1.36
N HIS A 22 -8.21 10.52 1.49
CA HIS A 22 -7.57 10.85 2.76
C HIS A 22 -8.47 11.73 3.61
N LEU A 23 -9.03 12.79 3.00
CA LEU A 23 -9.98 13.68 3.67
C LEU A 23 -11.22 12.90 4.14
N ALA A 24 -11.84 12.10 3.27
CA ALA A 24 -12.97 11.26 3.62
C ALA A 24 -12.67 10.30 4.79
N THR A 25 -11.48 9.67 4.78
CA THR A 25 -11.05 8.74 5.83
C THR A 25 -10.92 9.42 7.19
N ARG A 26 -10.63 10.73 7.25
CA ARG A 26 -10.57 11.47 8.52
C ARG A 26 -11.93 11.58 9.21
N PHE A 27 -13.04 11.50 8.47
CA PHE A 27 -14.39 11.55 9.03
C PHE A 27 -14.86 10.20 9.59
N LEU A 28 -14.16 9.10 9.29
CA LEU A 28 -14.53 7.79 9.81
C LEU A 28 -14.28 7.67 11.34
N PRO A 29 -15.09 6.88 12.07
CA PRO A 29 -14.83 6.55 13.48
C PRO A 29 -13.43 5.95 13.68
N LYS A 30 -12.78 6.26 14.82
CA LYS A 30 -11.39 5.83 15.10
C LYS A 30 -11.17 4.33 14.93
N ARG A 31 -12.17 3.51 15.29
CA ARG A 31 -12.12 2.04 15.19
C ARG A 31 -11.90 1.52 13.75
N VAL A 32 -12.51 2.17 12.75
CA VAL A 32 -12.40 1.75 11.34
C VAL A 32 -11.33 2.55 10.59
N ARG A 33 -11.02 3.76 11.05
CA ARG A 33 -10.07 4.67 10.40
C ARG A 33 -8.69 4.06 10.21
N HIS A 34 -8.15 3.38 11.23
CA HIS A 34 -6.83 2.75 11.15
C HIS A 34 -6.79 1.58 10.15
N PRO A 35 -7.71 0.60 10.20
CA PRO A 35 -7.84 -0.41 9.15
C PRO A 35 -7.95 0.19 7.74
N THR A 36 -8.73 1.26 7.56
CA THR A 36 -8.88 1.93 6.26
C THR A 36 -7.55 2.49 5.74
N TYR A 37 -6.74 3.15 6.57
CA TYR A 37 -5.40 3.61 6.16
C TYR A 37 -4.54 2.46 5.63
N VAL A 38 -4.57 1.31 6.33
CA VAL A 38 -3.77 0.14 5.99
C VAL A 38 -4.26 -0.49 4.68
N LEU A 39 -5.56 -0.72 4.55
CA LEU A 39 -6.17 -1.29 3.34
C LEU A 39 -5.93 -0.40 2.12
N TYR A 40 -6.15 0.91 2.23
CA TYR A 40 -5.89 1.83 1.14
C TYR A 40 -4.42 1.78 0.69
N ALA A 41 -3.48 1.86 1.64
CA ALA A 41 -2.06 1.83 1.30
C ALA A 41 -1.63 0.49 0.69
N PHE A 42 -2.26 -0.62 1.07
CA PHE A 42 -2.00 -1.92 0.48
C PHE A 42 -2.40 -1.95 -1.00
N PHE A 43 -3.63 -1.56 -1.32
CA PHE A 43 -4.09 -1.54 -2.71
C PHE A 43 -3.33 -0.52 -3.55
N ARG A 44 -3.06 0.67 -3.00
CA ARG A 44 -2.35 1.71 -3.76
C ARG A 44 -0.94 1.28 -4.19
N LEU A 45 -0.24 0.49 -3.38
CA LEU A 45 1.06 -0.06 -3.74
C LEU A 45 0.97 -1.09 -4.88
N ALA A 46 -0.14 -1.82 -5.00
CA ALA A 46 -0.38 -2.72 -6.11
C ALA A 46 -0.77 -1.95 -7.38
N ASP A 47 -1.63 -0.93 -7.26
CA ASP A 47 -2.03 -0.06 -8.37
C ASP A 47 -0.81 0.62 -8.99
N GLU A 48 0.14 1.11 -8.19
CA GLU A 48 1.37 1.75 -8.71
C GLU A 48 2.21 0.82 -9.61
N VAL A 49 2.15 -0.50 -9.40
CA VAL A 49 2.83 -1.48 -10.27
C VAL A 49 2.09 -1.68 -11.59
N VAL A 50 0.77 -1.52 -11.60
CA VAL A 50 -0.09 -1.70 -12.79
C VAL A 50 -0.17 -0.41 -13.60
N ASP A 51 -0.32 0.72 -12.91
CA ASP A 51 -0.38 2.07 -13.47
C ASP A 51 0.91 2.39 -14.23
N ASP A 52 2.05 1.88 -13.75
CA ASP A 52 3.39 2.08 -14.34
C ASP A 52 3.59 3.53 -14.82
N PRO A 53 3.65 4.51 -13.89
CA PRO A 53 3.57 5.93 -14.24
C PRO A 53 4.72 6.41 -15.14
N ASP A 54 5.85 5.70 -15.11
CA ASP A 54 7.02 5.98 -15.95
C ASP A 54 7.02 5.17 -17.26
N GLY A 55 6.10 4.20 -17.40
CA GLY A 55 5.94 3.36 -18.60
C GLY A 55 7.13 2.45 -18.89
N ASP A 56 7.93 2.12 -17.87
CA ASP A 56 9.21 1.43 -18.03
C ASP A 56 9.11 -0.10 -17.85
N LEU A 57 7.93 -0.61 -17.52
CA LEU A 57 7.71 -2.02 -17.22
C LEU A 57 7.04 -2.76 -18.37
N THR A 58 7.69 -3.82 -18.80
CA THR A 58 7.02 -4.84 -19.59
C THR A 58 5.91 -5.53 -18.78
N PRO A 59 4.87 -6.08 -19.44
CA PRO A 59 3.84 -6.87 -18.75
C PRO A 59 4.40 -8.06 -17.96
N ALA A 60 5.54 -8.62 -18.36
CA ALA A 60 6.23 -9.67 -17.62
C ALA A 60 6.81 -9.15 -16.30
N GLN A 61 7.45 -7.97 -16.31
CA GLN A 61 8.00 -7.31 -15.13
C GLN A 61 6.91 -6.88 -14.14
N GLN A 62 5.79 -6.32 -14.63
CA GLN A 62 4.65 -5.98 -13.77
C GLN A 62 4.12 -7.23 -13.03
N ARG A 63 3.91 -8.34 -13.75
CA ARG A 63 3.47 -9.62 -13.16
C ARG A 63 4.46 -10.17 -12.15
N ALA A 64 5.77 -10.06 -12.41
CA ALA A 64 6.80 -10.46 -11.45
C ALA A 64 6.77 -9.60 -10.17
N ARG A 65 6.63 -8.28 -10.30
CA ARG A 65 6.52 -7.35 -9.17
C ARG A 65 5.26 -7.62 -8.34
N LEU A 66 4.10 -7.85 -8.97
CA LEU A 66 2.85 -8.22 -8.29
C LEU A 66 2.97 -9.56 -7.55
N ARG A 67 3.63 -10.57 -8.14
CA ARG A 67 3.92 -11.83 -7.45
C ARG A 67 4.78 -11.62 -6.22
N ALA A 68 5.87 -10.86 -6.34
CA ALA A 68 6.73 -10.55 -5.20
C ALA A 68 5.98 -9.78 -4.10
N PHE A 69 5.12 -8.83 -4.46
CA PHE A 69 4.25 -8.12 -3.52
C PHE A 69 3.32 -9.08 -2.78
N ARG A 70 2.66 -10.01 -3.49
CA ARG A 70 1.80 -11.04 -2.90
C ARG A 70 2.55 -11.95 -1.94
N GLU A 71 3.72 -12.45 -2.31
CA GLU A 71 4.49 -13.35 -1.44
C GLU A 71 4.95 -12.65 -0.15
N ARG A 72 5.28 -11.35 -0.22
CA ARG A 72 5.56 -10.52 0.97
C ARG A 72 4.33 -10.32 1.84
N ALA A 73 3.17 -10.05 1.22
CA ALA A 73 1.92 -9.86 1.93
C ALA A 73 1.47 -11.12 2.69
N LEU A 74 1.76 -12.31 2.13
CA LEU A 74 1.48 -13.61 2.73
C LEU A 74 2.56 -14.06 3.73
N GLY A 75 3.59 -13.25 3.97
CA GLY A 75 4.67 -13.54 4.91
C GLY A 75 5.65 -14.63 4.45
N ARG A 76 5.61 -15.04 3.18
CA ARG A 76 6.49 -16.09 2.63
C ARG A 76 7.88 -15.58 2.27
N THR A 77 8.05 -14.27 2.21
CA THR A 77 9.33 -13.59 2.06
C THR A 77 9.43 -12.47 3.08
N GLU A 78 10.23 -12.65 4.12
CA GLU A 78 10.53 -11.59 5.08
C GLU A 78 11.49 -10.57 4.46
N ARG A 79 11.43 -9.30 4.91
CA ARG A 79 12.62 -8.46 4.79
C ARG A 79 13.68 -9.09 5.67
N ARG A 80 14.82 -9.49 5.10
CA ARG A 80 16.09 -9.43 5.84
C ARG A 80 16.20 -8.00 6.37
N THR A 81 15.83 -7.82 7.63
CA THR A 81 15.97 -6.55 8.32
C THR A 81 17.38 -6.58 8.91
N GLY A 82 18.31 -6.03 8.15
CA GLY A 82 19.59 -5.55 8.69
C GLY A 82 19.39 -4.16 9.29
#